data_AF-A0A0F9GMR0-F1
#
_entry.id   AF-A0A0F9GMR0-F1
#
_cell.length_a   1.000
_cell.length_b   1.000
_cell.length_c   1.000
_cell.angle_alpha   90.00
_cell.angle_beta   90.00
_cell.angle_gamma   90.00
#
_symmetry.space_group_name_H-M   'P 1'
#
loop_
_entity.id
_entity.type
_entity.pdbx_description
1 polymer ?
#
loop_
_entity_poly.entity_id
_entity_poly.type
_entity_poly.pdbx_seq_one_letter_code
_entity_poly.pdbx_strand_id
1 'polypeptide(L)'
;MTSLAEVQATRWRELTSAVNKWFSTPDLEGLRIILSAVSSHYKPEVEPVWLFVVGPSSSAKTKLGIEPFEKLPQAHVTGALTPKTFLSSYGGKHDSGLLSRLGPTPLFLFKDFTTFLALRPDDRAAVSSHFREIYDGYIFRDTGAAKTLSWRGKATVIAACTPALEHAWAIHRDL
;
A
#
# COMPACT_ATOMS: atom_id res chain seq x y z
N MET A 1 -16.07 -21.38 -25.28
CA MET A 1 -15.33 -20.95 -24.07
C MET A 1 -15.54 -19.46 -23.92
N THR A 2 -16.03 -18.99 -22.77
CA THR A 2 -16.17 -17.56 -22.50
C THR A 2 -14.78 -16.93 -22.41
N SER A 3 -14.56 -15.82 -23.11
CA SER A 3 -13.28 -15.10 -23.10
C SER A 3 -13.03 -14.45 -21.73
N LEU A 4 -11.76 -14.21 -21.39
CA LEU A 4 -11.39 -13.49 -20.16
C LEU A 4 -12.07 -12.11 -20.08
N ALA A 5 -12.17 -11.42 -21.22
CA ALA A 5 -12.81 -10.11 -21.31
C ALA A 5 -14.31 -10.16 -20.96
N GLU A 6 -15.04 -11.17 -21.44
CA GLU A 6 -16.46 -11.37 -21.11
C GLU A 6 -16.67 -11.73 -19.64
N VAL A 7 -15.77 -12.54 -19.06
CA VAL A 7 -15.79 -12.85 -17.62
C VAL A 7 -15.56 -11.57 -16.80
N GLN A 8 -14.54 -10.78 -17.15
CA GLN A 8 -14.25 -9.51 -16.47
C GLN A 8 -15.41 -8.52 -16.58
N ALA A 9 -16.01 -8.37 -17.76
CA ALA A 9 -17.16 -7.49 -17.96
C ALA A 9 -18.38 -7.93 -17.14
N THR A 10 -18.59 -9.24 -16.98
CA THR A 10 -19.67 -9.77 -16.14
C THR A 10 -19.42 -9.52 -14.66
N ARG A 11 -18.20 -9.81 -14.17
CA ARG A 11 -17.81 -9.53 -12.78
C ARG A 11 -17.85 -8.05 -12.43
N TRP A 12 -17.46 -7.19 -13.38
CA TRP A 12 -17.56 -5.75 -13.22
C TRP A 12 -19.02 -5.31 -13.02
N ARG A 13 -19.94 -5.77 -13.87
CA ARG A 13 -21.37 -5.45 -13.74
C ARG A 13 -21.96 -5.92 -12.40
N GLU A 14 -21.64 -7.14 -11.97
CA GLU A 14 -22.07 -7.69 -10.68
C GLU A 14 -21.56 -6.81 -9.52
N LEU A 15 -20.28 -6.47 -9.53
CA LEU A 15 -19.66 -5.62 -8.51
C LEU A 15 -20.30 -4.23 -8.49
N THR A 16 -20.39 -3.54 -9.63
CA THR A 16 -20.95 -2.18 -9.69
C THR A 16 -22.42 -2.15 -9.29
N SER A 17 -23.18 -3.20 -9.60
CA SER A 17 -24.58 -3.34 -9.15
C SER A 17 -24.65 -3.44 -7.63
N ALA A 18 -23.80 -4.28 -7.01
CA ALA A 18 -23.73 -4.39 -5.56
C ALA A 18 -23.27 -3.07 -4.90
N VAL A 19 -22.29 -2.38 -5.48
CA VAL A 19 -21.80 -1.10 -4.96
C VAL A 19 -22.88 -0.02 -5.04
N ASN A 20 -23.54 0.15 -6.19
CA ASN A 20 -24.63 1.13 -6.36
C ASN A 20 -25.85 0.85 -5.47
N LYS A 21 -26.05 -0.41 -5.04
CA LYS A 21 -27.10 -0.75 -4.10
C LYS A 21 -26.87 -0.17 -2.70
N TRP A 22 -25.61 -0.11 -2.26
CA TRP A 22 -25.25 0.26 -0.88
C TRP A 22 -24.63 1.64 -0.73
N PHE A 23 -24.13 2.24 -1.83
CA PHE A 23 -23.47 3.54 -1.85
C PHE A 23 -24.21 4.49 -2.78
N SER A 24 -24.53 5.70 -2.29
CA SER A 24 -25.35 6.66 -3.04
C SER A 24 -24.61 7.34 -4.21
N THR A 25 -23.32 7.62 -4.05
CA THR A 25 -22.48 8.29 -5.06
C THR A 25 -21.06 7.69 -5.09
N PRO A 26 -20.91 6.39 -5.37
CA PRO A 26 -19.61 5.73 -5.38
C PRO A 26 -18.79 6.17 -6.59
N ASP A 27 -17.48 6.38 -6.38
CA ASP A 27 -16.52 6.57 -7.46
C ASP A 27 -16.13 5.21 -8.07
N LEU A 28 -16.87 4.79 -9.10
CA LEU A 28 -16.66 3.51 -9.77
C LEU A 28 -15.36 3.51 -10.60
N GLU A 29 -14.95 4.65 -11.15
CA GLU A 29 -13.68 4.73 -11.90
C GLU A 29 -12.50 4.62 -10.94
N GLY A 30 -12.55 5.31 -9.79
CA GLY A 30 -11.59 5.13 -8.71
C GLY A 30 -11.50 3.68 -8.24
N LEU A 31 -12.64 3.01 -8.06
CA LEU A 31 -12.66 1.58 -7.72
C LEU A 31 -11.99 0.72 -8.80
N ARG A 32 -12.20 1.03 -10.08
CA ARG A 32 -11.59 0.30 -11.19
C ARG A 32 -10.06 0.44 -11.18
N ILE A 33 -9.55 1.65 -10.92
CA ILE A 33 -8.10 1.91 -10.79
C ILE A 33 -7.51 1.09 -9.64
N ILE A 34 -8.19 1.05 -8.49
CA ILE A 34 -7.74 0.26 -7.33
C ILE A 34 -7.69 -1.23 -7.67
N LEU A 35 -8.72 -1.77 -8.31
CA LEU A 35 -8.75 -3.17 -8.75
C LEU A 35 -7.62 -3.49 -9.73
N SER A 36 -7.30 -2.56 -10.65
CA SER A 36 -6.17 -2.72 -11.56
C SER A 36 -4.83 -2.74 -10.82
N ALA A 37 -4.63 -1.87 -9.83
CA ALA A 37 -3.43 -1.84 -9.00
C ALA A 37 -3.28 -3.10 -8.14
N VAL A 38 -4.37 -3.60 -7.55
CA VAL A 38 -4.36 -4.88 -6.84
C VAL A 38 -4.11 -6.04 -7.79
N SER A 39 -4.68 -6.02 -9.00
CA SER A 39 -4.44 -7.09 -9.98
C SER A 39 -2.99 -7.14 -10.46
N SER A 40 -2.31 -5.99 -10.59
CA SER A 40 -0.90 -5.95 -11.00
C SER A 40 0.05 -6.50 -9.93
N HIS A 41 -0.35 -6.49 -8.66
CA HIS A 41 0.41 -7.12 -7.57
C HIS A 41 0.74 -8.58 -7.89
N TYR A 42 -0.26 -9.33 -8.35
CA TYR A 42 -0.17 -10.77 -8.65
C TYR A 42 0.47 -11.09 -10.01
N LYS A 43 1.03 -10.10 -10.70
CA LYS A 43 1.76 -10.25 -11.95
C LYS A 43 3.24 -9.98 -11.74
N PRO A 44 4.08 -11.01 -11.57
CA PRO A 44 5.51 -10.83 -11.28
C PRO A 44 6.26 -9.97 -12.29
N GLU A 45 5.83 -9.97 -13.54
CA GLU A 45 6.41 -9.23 -14.66
C GLU A 45 6.09 -7.73 -14.67
N VAL A 46 5.16 -7.28 -13.83
CA VAL A 46 4.75 -5.88 -13.74
C VAL A 46 5.43 -5.23 -12.54
N GLU A 47 5.90 -3.99 -12.71
CA GLU A 47 6.43 -3.17 -11.63
C GLU A 47 5.42 -2.96 -10.48
N PRO A 48 5.89 -2.70 -9.25
CA PRO A 48 5.00 -2.41 -8.13
C PRO A 48 4.19 -1.14 -8.38
N VAL A 49 2.89 -1.20 -8.11
CA VAL A 49 2.01 -0.02 -8.12
C VAL A 49 1.86 0.51 -6.70
N TRP A 50 2.15 1.80 -6.51
CA TRP A 50 1.93 2.51 -5.25
C TRP A 50 0.85 3.56 -5.47
N LEU A 51 -0.39 3.20 -5.10
CA LEU A 51 -1.57 4.01 -5.32
C LEU A 51 -2.00 4.70 -4.00
N PHE A 52 -1.96 6.03 -4.01
CA PHE A 52 -2.45 6.87 -2.92
C PHE A 52 -3.79 7.48 -3.35
N VAL A 53 -4.88 6.91 -2.85
CA VAL A 53 -6.25 7.32 -3.17
C VAL A 53 -6.64 8.49 -2.28
N VAL A 54 -6.60 9.70 -2.85
CA VAL A 54 -6.92 10.95 -2.14
C VAL A 54 -8.41 11.26 -2.19
N GLY A 55 -8.93 11.82 -1.11
CA GLY A 55 -10.14 12.63 -1.14
C GLY A 55 -10.82 12.70 0.21
N PRO A 56 -11.98 13.36 0.29
CA PRO A 56 -12.56 13.77 1.56
C PRO A 56 -12.90 12.56 2.44
N SER A 57 -12.88 12.76 3.76
CA SER A 57 -13.39 11.79 4.72
C SER A 57 -14.82 11.36 4.35
N SER A 58 -15.17 10.11 4.65
CA SER A 58 -16.49 9.53 4.39
C SER A 58 -16.86 9.26 2.92
N SER A 59 -15.94 9.42 1.97
CA SER A 59 -16.16 9.11 0.54
C SER A 59 -16.05 7.60 0.20
N ALA A 60 -16.30 6.73 1.17
CA ALA A 60 -16.24 5.26 1.04
C ALA A 60 -14.89 4.65 0.58
N LYS A 61 -13.82 5.45 0.41
CA LYS A 61 -12.51 4.97 -0.07
C LYS A 61 -11.93 3.80 0.73
N THR A 62 -12.02 3.84 2.06
CA THR A 62 -11.57 2.72 2.89
C THR A 62 -12.48 1.49 2.73
N LYS A 63 -13.80 1.72 2.72
CA LYS A 63 -14.84 0.67 2.64
C LYS A 63 -14.86 -0.07 1.30
N LEU A 64 -14.65 0.64 0.20
CA LEU A 64 -14.66 0.08 -1.16
C LEU A 64 -13.25 -0.19 -1.69
N GLY A 65 -12.29 0.63 -1.32
CA GLY A 65 -10.94 0.64 -1.90
C GLY A 65 -9.87 -0.06 -1.08
N ILE A 66 -10.16 -0.51 0.15
CA ILE A 66 -9.17 -1.15 1.03
C ILE A 66 -9.73 -2.39 1.71
N GLU A 67 -10.82 -2.24 2.47
CA GLU A 67 -11.39 -3.33 3.29
C GLU A 67 -11.69 -4.63 2.50
N PRO A 68 -12.16 -4.58 1.24
CA PRO A 68 -12.41 -5.79 0.47
C PRO A 68 -11.15 -6.61 0.18
N PHE A 69 -9.97 -5.99 0.23
CA PHE A 69 -8.68 -6.61 -0.13
C PHE A 69 -7.95 -7.22 1.06
N GLU A 70 -8.40 -6.99 2.30
CA GLU A 70 -7.71 -7.45 3.51
C GLU A 70 -7.56 -8.96 3.61
N LYS A 71 -8.46 -9.70 2.96
CA LYS A 71 -8.47 -11.17 2.96
C LYS A 71 -7.68 -11.78 1.81
N LEU A 72 -7.09 -10.96 0.94
CA LEU A 72 -6.30 -11.47 -0.16
C LEU A 72 -4.96 -12.03 0.34
N PRO A 73 -4.39 -13.03 -0.36
CA PRO A 73 -3.04 -13.50 -0.06
C PRO A 73 -2.05 -12.33 -0.09
N GLN A 74 -1.10 -12.33 0.85
CA GLN A 74 -0.03 -11.32 0.99
C GLN A 74 -0.51 -9.91 1.36
N ALA A 75 -1.82 -9.69 1.50
CA ALA A 75 -2.36 -8.44 2.00
C ALA A 75 -1.99 -8.23 3.47
N HIS A 76 -1.53 -7.02 3.79
CA HIS A 76 -1.24 -6.61 5.15
C HIS A 76 -1.81 -5.22 5.42
N VAL A 77 -2.80 -5.16 6.32
CA VAL A 77 -3.29 -3.89 6.84
C VAL A 77 -2.23 -3.25 7.70
N THR A 78 -1.69 -2.14 7.24
CA THR A 78 -0.55 -1.47 7.86
C THR A 78 -1.03 -0.30 8.69
N GLY A 79 -0.59 -0.26 9.96
CA GLY A 79 -0.85 0.84 10.88
C GLY A 79 0.25 1.91 10.83
N ALA A 80 0.40 2.63 11.94
CA ALA A 80 1.43 3.67 12.08
C ALA A 80 2.84 3.12 11.83
N LEU A 81 3.62 3.86 11.04
CA LEU A 81 4.99 3.51 10.70
C LEU A 81 5.98 4.14 11.68
N THR A 82 7.14 3.52 11.81
CA THR A 82 8.31 4.05 12.52
C THR A 82 9.55 3.73 11.70
N PRO A 83 10.70 4.38 11.95
CA PRO A 83 11.95 4.03 11.27
C PRO A 83 12.42 2.58 11.49
N LYS A 84 11.83 1.84 12.44
CA LYS A 84 12.18 0.44 12.73
C LYS A 84 11.11 -0.55 12.26
N THR A 85 10.10 -0.09 11.52
CA THR A 85 8.96 -0.93 11.10
C THR A 85 9.38 -1.98 10.08
N PHE A 86 10.10 -1.59 9.02
CA PHE A 86 10.37 -2.48 7.88
C PHE A 86 11.48 -3.49 8.16
N LEU A 87 12.62 -3.02 8.66
CA LEU A 87 13.77 -3.84 9.07
C LEU A 87 14.01 -3.64 10.57
N SER A 88 14.18 -4.74 11.30
CA SER A 88 14.43 -4.71 12.75
C SER A 88 15.16 -5.97 13.20
N SER A 89 15.96 -5.83 14.26
CA SER A 89 16.65 -6.93 14.96
C SER A 89 16.21 -7.04 16.42
N TYR A 90 14.98 -6.62 16.71
CA TYR A 90 14.45 -6.58 18.08
C TYR A 90 14.45 -7.97 18.73
N GLY A 91 14.86 -8.03 20.00
CA GLY A 91 14.94 -9.27 20.76
C GLY A 91 16.06 -10.22 20.31
N GLY A 92 17.10 -9.72 19.63
CA GLY A 92 18.27 -10.51 19.21
C GLY A 92 17.99 -11.49 18.06
N LYS A 93 16.75 -11.52 17.54
CA LYS A 93 16.41 -12.28 16.34
C LYS A 93 16.96 -11.55 15.12
N HIS A 94 17.59 -12.31 14.22
CA HIS A 94 17.89 -11.80 12.90
C HIS A 94 16.55 -11.55 12.20
N ASP A 95 16.32 -10.31 11.76
CA ASP A 95 15.24 -9.97 10.84
C ASP A 95 13.80 -10.12 11.40
N SER A 96 13.49 -9.39 12.47
CA SER A 96 12.13 -9.30 13.07
C SER A 96 11.25 -8.21 12.46
N GLY A 97 11.73 -7.55 11.39
CA GLY A 97 11.04 -6.45 10.72
C GLY A 97 9.79 -6.90 9.98
N LEU A 98 8.93 -5.94 9.62
CA LEU A 98 7.68 -6.23 8.91
C LEU A 98 7.93 -6.93 7.58
N LEU A 99 8.96 -6.53 6.82
CA LEU A 99 9.26 -7.10 5.52
C LEU A 99 9.67 -8.57 5.59
N SER A 100 10.42 -8.95 6.62
CA SER A 100 10.80 -10.35 6.85
C SER A 100 9.59 -11.23 7.15
N ARG A 101 8.66 -10.72 7.96
CA ARG A 101 7.43 -11.44 8.31
C ARG A 101 6.48 -11.61 7.13
N LEU A 102 6.42 -10.63 6.24
CA LEU A 102 5.51 -10.63 5.09
C LEU A 102 6.11 -11.28 3.83
N GLY A 103 7.42 -11.51 3.81
CA GLY A 103 8.10 -12.14 2.68
C GLY A 103 8.33 -11.19 1.50
N PRO A 104 8.62 -11.73 0.31
CA PRO A 104 9.16 -10.94 -0.81
C PRO A 104 8.10 -10.13 -1.57
N THR A 105 6.81 -10.37 -1.35
CA THR A 105 5.74 -9.82 -2.18
C THR A 105 4.57 -9.30 -1.36
N PRO A 106 4.77 -8.35 -0.43
CA PRO A 106 3.68 -7.82 0.38
C PRO A 106 2.76 -6.88 -0.42
N LEU A 107 1.46 -6.97 -0.15
CA LEU A 107 0.45 -5.97 -0.54
C LEU A 107 0.10 -5.13 0.69
N PHE A 108 0.68 -3.95 0.80
CA PHE A 108 0.43 -3.03 1.90
C PHE A 108 -0.88 -2.26 1.70
N LEU A 109 -1.75 -2.34 2.70
CA LEU A 109 -3.04 -1.68 2.73
C LEU A 109 -3.05 -0.65 3.87
N PHE A 110 -3.04 0.64 3.53
CA PHE A 110 -3.10 1.72 4.52
C PHE A 110 -4.49 2.34 4.56
N LYS A 111 -5.30 1.98 5.58
CA LYS A 111 -6.65 2.54 5.77
C LYS A 111 -6.67 4.05 5.95
N ASP A 112 -5.58 4.57 6.51
CA ASP A 112 -5.33 5.99 6.69
C ASP A 112 -3.82 6.26 6.70
N PHE A 113 -3.31 6.79 5.59
CA PHE A 113 -1.90 7.15 5.46
C PHE A 113 -1.57 8.53 6.06
N THR A 114 -2.55 9.29 6.55
CA THR A 114 -2.28 10.60 7.18
C THR A 114 -1.45 10.46 8.45
N THR A 115 -1.48 9.30 9.10
CA THR A 115 -0.62 8.96 10.25
C THR A 115 0.88 9.11 9.95
N PHE A 116 1.28 8.98 8.68
CA PHE A 116 2.64 9.25 8.23
C PHE A 116 3.03 10.73 8.39
N LEU A 117 2.09 11.66 8.21
CA LEU A 117 2.35 13.09 8.40
C LEU A 117 2.55 13.47 9.86
N ALA A 118 1.99 12.68 10.79
CA ALA A 118 2.12 12.90 12.22
C ALA A 118 3.51 12.47 12.76
N LEU A 119 4.36 11.86 11.94
CA LEU A 119 5.72 11.53 12.31
C LEU A 119 6.56 12.80 12.52
N ARG A 120 7.53 12.69 13.43
CA ARG A 120 8.56 13.73 13.58
C ARG A 120 9.29 13.89 12.24
N PRO A 121 9.77 15.10 11.89
CA PRO A 121 10.41 15.35 10.60
C PRO A 121 11.52 14.35 10.24
N ASP A 122 12.40 14.03 11.19
CA ASP A 122 13.49 13.07 10.99
C ASP A 122 12.99 11.64 10.78
N ASP A 123 11.99 11.22 11.57
CA ASP A 123 11.37 9.91 11.42
C ASP A 123 10.65 9.78 10.07
N ARG A 124 9.98 10.85 9.64
CA ARG A 124 9.31 10.93 8.34
C ARG A 124 10.31 10.82 7.20
N ALA A 125 11.46 11.51 7.29
CA ALA A 125 12.52 11.42 6.31
C ALA A 125 13.11 10.00 6.24
N ALA A 126 13.35 9.37 7.40
CA ALA A 126 13.85 8.00 7.47
C ALA A 126 12.87 6.99 6.84
N VAL A 127 11.58 7.06 7.19
CA VAL A 127 10.54 6.19 6.60
C VAL A 127 10.38 6.44 5.11
N SER A 128 10.49 7.70 4.65
CA SER A 128 10.48 8.04 3.21
C SER A 128 11.63 7.38 2.46
N SER A 129 12.83 7.39 3.03
CA SER A 129 13.99 6.70 2.46
C SER A 129 13.74 5.21 2.33
N HIS A 130 13.19 4.58 3.38
CA HIS A 130 12.87 3.15 3.34
C HIS A 130 11.84 2.85 2.25
N PHE A 131 10.82 3.68 2.13
CA PHE A 131 9.81 3.55 1.09
C PHE A 131 10.40 3.59 -0.31
N ARG A 132 11.35 4.48 -0.58
CA ARG A 132 12.05 4.53 -1.88
C ARG A 132 12.80 3.22 -2.15
N GLU A 133 13.62 2.77 -1.21
CA GLU A 133 14.39 1.53 -1.37
C GLU A 133 13.50 0.28 -1.52
N ILE A 134 12.36 0.26 -0.82
CA ILE A 134 11.36 -0.82 -0.95
C ILE A 134 10.68 -0.78 -2.32
N TYR A 135 10.38 0.42 -2.84
CA TYR A 135 9.83 0.59 -4.19
C TYR A 135 10.82 0.09 -5.26
N ASP A 136 12.11 0.43 -5.10
CA ASP A 136 13.20 -0.03 -5.97
C ASP A 136 13.47 -1.55 -5.83
N GLY A 137 12.86 -2.19 -4.83
CA GLY A 137 12.84 -3.64 -4.65
C GLY A 137 14.00 -4.19 -3.82
N TYR A 138 14.84 -3.34 -3.23
CA TYR A 138 15.91 -3.76 -2.35
C TYR A 138 16.24 -2.72 -1.28
N ILE A 139 16.20 -3.14 -0.02
CA ILE A 139 16.60 -2.33 1.14
C ILE A 139 17.54 -3.14 2.02
N PHE A 140 18.59 -2.50 2.53
CA PHE A 140 19.47 -3.12 3.52
C PHE A 140 19.94 -2.10 4.56
N ARG A 141 20.31 -2.57 5.75
CA ARG A 141 20.86 -1.77 6.83
C ARG A 141 21.94 -2.54 7.57
N ASP A 142 23.12 -1.95 7.63
CA ASP A 142 24.18 -2.43 8.51
C ASP A 142 23.89 -2.01 9.95
N THR A 143 24.06 -2.95 10.87
CA THR A 143 23.85 -2.72 12.29
C THR A 143 25.16 -2.93 13.04
N GLY A 144 25.33 -2.24 14.17
CA GLY A 144 26.50 -2.39 15.04
C GLY A 144 26.68 -3.81 15.62
N ALA A 145 25.72 -4.71 15.42
CA ALA A 145 25.78 -6.11 15.83
C ALA A 145 26.45 -7.04 14.79
N ALA A 146 27.25 -6.49 13.86
CA ALA A 146 27.93 -7.19 12.77
C ALA A 146 27.00 -8.03 11.86
N LYS A 147 25.74 -7.61 11.74
CA LYS A 147 24.70 -8.28 10.95
C LYS A 147 23.96 -7.26 10.10
N THR A 148 23.87 -7.53 8.80
CA THR A 148 23.12 -6.73 7.84
C THR A 148 21.68 -7.23 7.78
N LEU A 149 20.72 -6.34 8.03
CA LEU A 149 19.31 -6.61 7.78
C LEU A 149 19.03 -6.27 6.33
N SER A 150 18.33 -7.13 5.58
CA SER A 150 18.01 -6.84 4.19
C SER A 150 16.72 -7.48 3.75
N TRP A 151 16.07 -6.84 2.79
CA TRP A 151 14.92 -7.39 2.09
C TRP A 151 15.05 -7.11 0.59
N ARG A 152 14.63 -8.09 -0.22
CA ARG A 152 14.53 -7.97 -1.67
C ARG A 152 13.18 -8.50 -2.12
N GLY A 153 12.49 -7.77 -3.00
CA GLY A 153 11.18 -8.18 -3.44
C GLY A 153 10.40 -7.11 -4.20
N LYS A 154 9.08 -7.30 -4.27
CA LYS A 154 8.11 -6.40 -4.90
C LYS A 154 7.01 -6.07 -3.91
N ALA A 155 6.98 -4.84 -3.40
CA ALA A 155 5.91 -4.39 -2.51
C ALA A 155 4.91 -3.52 -3.27
N THR A 156 3.62 -3.81 -3.15
CA THR A 156 2.54 -2.98 -3.70
C THR A 156 1.89 -2.19 -2.56
N VAL A 157 1.51 -0.94 -2.81
CA VAL A 157 0.88 -0.07 -1.79
C VAL A 157 -0.46 0.40 -2.31
N ILE A 158 -1.52 0.20 -1.52
CA ILE A 158 -2.82 0.86 -1.68
C ILE A 158 -3.09 1.63 -0.40
N ALA A 159 -3.16 2.95 -0.50
CA ALA A 159 -3.28 3.84 0.65
C ALA A 159 -4.44 4.82 0.48
N ALA A 160 -5.34 4.87 1.47
CA ALA A 160 -6.36 5.89 1.55
C ALA A 160 -5.79 7.12 2.24
N CYS A 161 -6.03 8.28 1.61
CA CYS A 161 -5.44 9.55 2.00
C CYS A 161 -6.52 10.62 2.06
N THR A 162 -6.35 11.59 2.95
CA THR A 162 -7.18 12.81 2.97
C THR A 162 -6.51 13.93 2.19
N PRO A 163 -7.22 15.01 1.81
CA PRO A 163 -6.63 16.15 1.12
C PRO A 163 -5.49 16.81 1.91
N ALA A 164 -5.44 16.66 3.24
CA ALA A 164 -4.32 17.14 4.04
C ALA A 164 -2.97 16.52 3.62
N LEU A 165 -2.98 15.27 3.15
CA LEU A 165 -1.79 14.63 2.59
C LEU A 165 -1.34 15.28 1.28
N GLU A 166 -2.30 15.56 0.39
CA GLU A 166 -2.01 16.23 -0.88
C GLU A 166 -1.36 17.60 -0.65
N HIS A 167 -1.89 18.40 0.28
CA HIS A 167 -1.30 19.70 0.62
C HIS A 167 0.11 19.58 1.19
N ALA A 168 0.36 18.62 2.09
CA ALA A 168 1.68 18.41 2.67
C ALA A 168 2.71 17.94 1.62
N TRP A 169 2.29 17.14 0.63
CA TRP A 169 3.15 16.71 -0.47
C TRP A 169 3.34 17.77 -1.55
N ALA A 170 2.34 18.62 -1.80
CA ALA A 170 2.45 19.72 -2.74
C ALA A 170 3.53 20.74 -2.33
N ILE A 171 3.75 20.95 -1.02
CA ILE A 171 4.79 21.85 -0.49
C ILE A 171 6.21 21.33 -0.78
N HIS A 172 6.38 20.04 -1.03
CA HIS A 172 7.68 19.44 -1.36
C HIS A 172 7.90 19.27 -2.88
N ARG A 173 7.04 19.86 -3.73
CA ARG A 173 7.16 19.80 -5.20
C ARG A 173 8.09 20.84 -5.83
N ASP A 174 8.66 21.74 -5.06
CA ASP A 174 9.64 22.71 -5.58
C ASP A 174 10.98 22.00 -5.82
N LEU A 175 11.10 21.39 -7.00
CA LEU A 175 12.33 21.09 -7.71
C LEU A 175 12.27 21.74 -9.09
#